data_AF-A0A6I2T4F0-F1
#
_entry.id   AF-A0A6I2T4F0-F1
#
_cell.length_a   1.000
_cell.length_b   1.000
_cell.length_c   1.000
_cell.angle_alpha   90.00
_cell.angle_beta   90.00
_cell.angle_gamma   90.00
#
_symmetry.space_group_name_H-M   'P 1'
#
loop_
_entity.id
_entity.type
_entity.pdbx_description
1 polymer ?
#
loop_
_entity_poly.entity_id
_entity_poly.type
_entity_poly.pdbx_seq_one_letter_code
_entity_poly.pdbx_strand_id
1 'polypeptide(L)'
;MCQIGAVKFRDGEPVDSFASLVKPHERLNLFEYEKHTELHHITKSDILEAPEWPEVLGRFESYFVEDLPLVAHRAANADAKMMREDCILYRMPMLENGWIDTWALAKELLPNLPNHRYKTICKHFGIDMGSYHQAVDDANGAGQILLKLAQSAHADDFEALEYAWNDAKYNVSGRFPDDLVSYAKSHERDTPNKWLEGMHPTVKKGDACVRCGKEIGDDASYTARKSGMCGTQCKAEALKQAKDLASVIKNFRPISTHYSIYS
;
A
#
# COMPACT_ATOMS: atom_id res chain seq x y z
N MET A 1 -7.45 22.49 -6.02
CA MET A 1 -6.42 22.59 -4.96
C MET A 1 -5.93 24.04 -4.83
N CYS A 2 -5.40 24.48 -3.67
CA CYS A 2 -4.82 25.84 -3.50
C CYS A 2 -3.32 25.86 -3.18
N GLN A 3 -2.76 24.74 -2.73
CA GLN A 3 -1.33 24.55 -2.51
C GLN A 3 -0.99 23.08 -2.77
N ILE A 4 0.20 22.85 -3.28
CA ILE A 4 0.85 21.54 -3.34
C ILE A 4 2.18 21.63 -2.60
N GLY A 5 2.48 20.58 -1.85
CA GLY A 5 3.73 20.39 -1.13
C GLY A 5 4.18 18.94 -1.27
N ALA A 6 5.48 18.73 -1.43
CA ALA A 6 6.06 17.40 -1.48
C ALA A 6 7.47 17.43 -0.91
N VAL A 7 7.88 16.30 -0.33
CA VAL A 7 9.23 16.09 0.20
C VAL A 7 9.76 14.79 -0.38
N LYS A 8 10.96 14.85 -0.95
CA LYS A 8 11.68 13.69 -1.48
C LYS A 8 12.51 13.09 -0.36
N PHE A 9 12.37 11.79 -0.16
CA PHE A 9 13.14 11.03 0.83
C PHE A 9 14.18 10.17 0.12
N ARG A 10 15.35 10.02 0.74
CA ARG A 10 16.41 9.08 0.36
C ARG A 10 17.12 8.64 1.64
N ASP A 11 17.41 7.36 1.78
CA ASP A 11 18.04 6.78 2.98
C ASP A 11 17.26 7.08 4.28
N GLY A 12 15.93 7.19 4.16
CA GLY A 12 15.04 7.54 5.27
C GLY A 12 15.06 9.03 5.66
N GLU A 13 15.79 9.87 4.95
CA GLU A 13 15.96 11.29 5.27
C GLU A 13 15.39 12.20 4.17
N PRO A 14 14.81 13.37 4.51
CA PRO A 14 14.43 14.38 3.53
C PRO A 14 15.66 14.92 2.78
N VAL A 15 15.61 14.89 1.45
CA VAL A 15 16.72 15.39 0.59
C VAL A 15 16.33 16.55 -0.32
N ASP A 16 15.02 16.74 -0.59
CA ASP A 16 14.52 17.84 -1.40
C ASP A 16 13.05 18.14 -1.07
N SER A 17 12.57 19.34 -1.40
CA SER A 17 11.17 19.73 -1.21
C SER A 17 10.65 20.58 -2.36
N PHE A 18 9.39 20.36 -2.72
CA PHE A 18 8.65 21.17 -3.68
C PHE A 18 7.47 21.84 -2.97
N ALA A 19 7.29 23.13 -3.24
CA ALA A 19 6.15 23.89 -2.75
C ALA A 19 5.65 24.83 -3.85
N SER A 20 4.34 24.86 -4.06
CA SER A 20 3.71 25.87 -4.90
C SER A 20 2.31 26.18 -4.40
N LEU A 21 1.95 27.46 -4.41
CA LEU A 21 0.55 27.82 -4.47
C LEU A 21 -0.03 27.44 -5.82
N VAL A 22 -1.34 27.21 -5.86
CA VAL A 22 -2.10 26.89 -7.06
C VAL A 22 -3.28 27.83 -7.13
N LYS A 23 -3.40 28.54 -8.23
CA LYS A 23 -4.60 29.31 -8.55
C LYS A 23 -5.74 28.32 -8.88
N PRO A 24 -6.84 28.30 -8.11
CA PRO A 24 -7.97 27.43 -8.43
C PRO A 24 -8.58 27.78 -9.79
N HIS A 25 -9.04 26.76 -10.51
CA HIS A 25 -9.68 26.93 -11.82
C HIS A 25 -10.87 27.91 -11.73
N GLU A 26 -11.05 28.77 -12.75
CA GLU A 26 -12.09 29.84 -12.79
C GLU A 26 -13.53 29.36 -12.57
N ARG A 27 -13.84 28.12 -12.97
CA ARG A 27 -15.13 27.45 -12.74
C ARG A 27 -15.41 27.11 -11.27
N LEU A 28 -14.40 27.09 -10.41
CA LEU A 28 -14.59 26.84 -8.99
C LEU A 28 -15.07 28.11 -8.31
N ASN A 29 -16.15 27.98 -7.56
CA ASN A 29 -16.71 29.09 -6.81
C ASN A 29 -15.82 29.42 -5.60
N LEU A 30 -15.20 30.60 -5.62
CA LEU A 30 -14.32 31.10 -4.55
C LEU A 30 -15.08 31.77 -3.39
N PHE A 31 -16.41 31.74 -3.35
CA PHE A 31 -17.21 32.37 -2.29
C PHE A 31 -16.93 31.81 -0.89
N GLU A 32 -16.38 30.59 -0.77
CA GLU A 32 -16.03 29.99 0.52
C GLU A 32 -14.55 30.11 0.90
N TYR A 33 -13.76 30.87 0.14
CA TYR A 33 -12.30 30.91 0.32
C TYR A 33 -11.88 31.43 1.71
N GLU A 34 -12.62 32.40 2.26
CA GLU A 34 -12.36 32.93 3.60
C GLU A 34 -12.45 31.86 4.71
N LYS A 35 -13.32 30.85 4.54
CA LYS A 35 -13.45 29.74 5.51
C LYS A 35 -12.23 28.80 5.49
N HIS A 36 -11.47 28.78 4.40
CA HIS A 36 -10.30 27.91 4.26
C HIS A 36 -9.00 28.61 4.65
N THR A 37 -8.94 29.95 4.57
CA THR A 37 -7.82 30.76 5.07
C THR A 37 -7.49 30.45 6.53
N GLU A 38 -8.50 30.20 7.37
CA GLU A 38 -8.29 29.84 8.79
C GLU A 38 -7.59 28.50 8.97
N LEU A 39 -7.71 27.58 7.99
CA LEU A 39 -7.12 26.25 8.04
C LEU A 39 -5.66 26.26 7.57
N HIS A 40 -5.37 26.89 6.43
CA HIS A 40 -4.07 26.80 5.76
C HIS A 40 -3.30 28.14 5.70
N HIS A 41 -3.87 29.22 6.23
CA HIS A 41 -3.26 30.57 6.25
C HIS A 41 -2.94 31.18 4.87
N ILE A 42 -3.58 30.68 3.80
CA ILE A 42 -3.44 31.21 2.43
C ILE A 42 -4.63 32.13 2.18
N THR A 43 -4.34 33.38 1.84
CA THR A 43 -5.36 34.38 1.56
C THR A 43 -5.78 34.34 0.10
N LYS A 44 -6.95 34.93 -0.21
CA LYS A 44 -7.42 35.04 -1.60
C LYS A 44 -6.42 35.79 -2.48
N SER A 45 -5.73 36.80 -1.96
CA SER A 45 -4.69 37.52 -2.69
C SER A 45 -3.51 36.62 -3.07
N ASP A 46 -3.11 35.70 -2.19
CA ASP A 46 -1.97 34.82 -2.44
C ASP A 46 -2.20 33.88 -3.63
N ILE A 47 -3.43 33.40 -3.81
CA ILE A 47 -3.76 32.48 -4.92
C ILE A 47 -4.15 33.15 -6.24
N LEU A 48 -4.55 34.42 -6.23
CA LEU A 48 -4.95 35.10 -7.47
C LEU A 48 -3.77 35.32 -8.42
N GLU A 49 -2.59 35.55 -7.83
CA GLU A 49 -1.31 35.72 -8.54
C GLU A 49 -0.52 34.39 -8.66
N ALA A 50 -1.06 33.29 -8.13
CA ALA A 50 -0.41 31.99 -8.19
C ALA A 50 -0.48 31.39 -9.61
N PRO A 51 0.45 30.50 -9.96
CA PRO A 51 0.38 29.74 -11.21
C PRO A 51 -0.85 28.81 -11.24
N GLU A 52 -1.36 28.57 -12.44
CA GLU A 52 -2.46 27.63 -12.65
C GLU A 52 -1.98 26.17 -12.60
N TRP A 53 -2.93 25.25 -12.40
CA TRP A 53 -2.64 23.82 -12.26
C TRP A 53 -1.73 23.24 -13.36
N PRO A 54 -1.90 23.55 -14.67
CA PRO A 54 -1.03 22.99 -15.71
C PRO A 54 0.46 23.33 -15.53
N GLU A 55 0.76 24.57 -15.12
CA GLU A 55 2.12 25.02 -14.87
C GLU A 55 2.71 24.34 -13.63
N VAL A 56 1.91 24.25 -12.56
CA VAL A 56 2.35 23.63 -11.31
C VAL A 56 2.59 22.13 -11.49
N LEU A 57 1.63 21.41 -12.08
CA LEU A 57 1.74 19.98 -12.33
C LEU A 57 2.89 19.66 -13.27
N GLY A 58 3.07 20.44 -14.35
CA GLY A 58 4.18 20.24 -15.28
C GLY A 58 5.54 20.39 -14.61
N ARG A 59 5.71 21.37 -13.71
CA ARG A 59 6.94 21.51 -12.91
C ARG A 59 7.12 20.37 -11.91
N PHE A 60 6.04 19.98 -11.23
CA PHE A 60 6.06 18.90 -10.25
C PHE A 60 6.44 17.55 -10.88
N GLU A 61 5.83 17.22 -12.01
CA GLU A 61 6.09 16.00 -12.77
C GLU A 61 7.51 15.97 -13.34
N SER A 62 7.93 17.04 -14.04
CA SER A 62 9.18 17.05 -14.80
C SER A 62 10.43 17.16 -13.94
N TYR A 63 10.34 17.77 -12.75
CA TYR A 63 11.53 18.13 -11.96
C TYR A 63 11.56 17.53 -10.56
N PHE A 64 10.43 16.98 -10.07
CA PHE A 64 10.36 16.53 -8.69
C PHE A 64 9.98 15.06 -8.54
N VAL A 65 8.83 14.64 -9.08
CA VAL A 65 8.29 13.29 -8.81
C VAL A 65 9.02 12.20 -9.59
N GLU A 66 9.34 12.45 -10.86
CA GLU A 66 9.92 11.45 -11.76
C GLU A 66 9.05 10.16 -11.75
N ASP A 67 9.64 8.99 -11.54
CA ASP A 67 8.97 7.69 -11.45
C ASP A 67 8.67 7.23 -10.02
N LEU A 68 8.98 8.06 -9.01
CA LEU A 68 8.83 7.72 -7.59
C LEU A 68 7.36 7.60 -7.17
N PRO A 69 7.04 6.74 -6.19
CA PRO A 69 5.70 6.64 -5.66
C PRO A 69 5.37 7.86 -4.79
N LEU A 70 4.09 8.23 -4.78
CA LEU A 70 3.57 9.33 -3.98
C LEU A 70 3.03 8.81 -2.66
N VAL A 71 3.42 9.45 -1.56
CA VAL A 71 2.99 9.10 -0.20
C VAL A 71 2.07 10.18 0.32
N ALA A 72 0.90 9.80 0.81
CA ALA A 72 -0.04 10.74 1.43
C ALA A 72 -0.86 10.07 2.54
N HIS A 73 -1.56 10.90 3.33
CA HIS A 73 -2.45 10.42 4.37
C HIS A 73 -3.91 10.60 3.93
N ARG A 74 -4.62 9.49 3.70
CA ARG A 74 -5.97 9.44 3.07
C ARG A 74 -5.96 9.84 1.59
N ALA A 75 -4.92 9.43 0.88
CA ALA A 75 -4.65 9.78 -0.52
C ALA A 75 -5.90 9.77 -1.42
N ALA A 76 -6.66 8.66 -1.41
CA ALA A 76 -7.82 8.47 -2.29
C ALA A 76 -8.96 9.48 -2.07
N ASN A 77 -9.08 10.03 -0.85
CA ASN A 77 -10.13 10.97 -0.47
C ASN A 77 -9.63 12.42 -0.34
N ALA A 78 -8.32 12.63 -0.40
CA ALA A 78 -7.67 13.92 -0.27
C ALA A 78 -6.78 14.21 -1.49
N ASP A 79 -5.46 14.06 -1.37
CA ASP A 79 -4.48 14.53 -2.36
C ASP A 79 -4.71 13.96 -3.76
N ALA A 80 -4.88 12.64 -3.88
CA ALA A 80 -5.13 12.00 -5.18
C ALA A 80 -6.50 12.36 -5.75
N LYS A 81 -7.50 12.62 -4.91
CA LYS A 81 -8.82 13.11 -5.35
C LYS A 81 -8.72 14.53 -5.89
N MET A 82 -8.12 15.43 -5.14
CA MET A 82 -7.97 16.84 -5.54
C MET A 82 -7.15 16.98 -6.82
N MET A 83 -6.02 16.25 -6.91
CA MET A 83 -5.21 16.18 -8.13
C MET A 83 -6.04 15.71 -9.34
N ARG A 84 -6.82 14.63 -9.17
CA ARG A 84 -7.69 14.10 -10.24
C ARG A 84 -8.75 15.12 -10.67
N GLU A 85 -9.38 15.81 -9.71
CA GLU A 85 -10.40 16.82 -10.00
C GLU A 85 -9.82 18.00 -10.79
N ASP A 86 -8.63 18.49 -10.41
CA ASP A 86 -7.94 19.55 -11.14
C ASP A 86 -7.52 19.07 -12.54
N CYS A 87 -7.00 17.84 -12.68
CA CYS A 87 -6.68 17.25 -13.99
C CYS A 87 -7.91 17.15 -14.91
N ILE A 88 -9.08 16.75 -14.37
CA ILE A 88 -10.33 16.71 -15.14
C ILE A 88 -10.75 18.11 -15.60
N LEU A 89 -10.68 19.11 -14.72
CA LEU A 89 -11.06 20.49 -15.03
C LEU A 89 -10.21 21.06 -16.17
N TYR A 90 -8.90 20.82 -16.12
CA TYR A 90 -7.93 21.28 -17.12
C TYR A 90 -7.75 20.34 -18.31
N ARG A 91 -8.46 19.19 -18.35
CA ARG A 91 -8.34 18.16 -19.40
C ARG A 91 -6.90 17.64 -19.56
N MET A 92 -6.23 17.45 -18.44
CA MET A 92 -4.87 16.92 -18.37
C MET A 92 -4.87 15.45 -17.93
N PRO A 93 -3.87 14.67 -18.32
CA PRO A 93 -3.65 13.35 -17.73
C PRO A 93 -3.30 13.49 -16.24
N MET A 94 -3.66 12.46 -15.45
CA MET A 94 -3.18 12.32 -14.08
C MET A 94 -1.77 11.70 -14.11
N LEU A 95 -0.97 11.98 -13.09
CA LEU A 95 0.29 11.27 -12.88
C LEU A 95 0.07 9.75 -12.85
N GLU A 96 0.95 9.00 -13.50
CA GLU A 96 0.91 7.54 -13.54
C GLU A 96 1.53 6.90 -12.29
N ASN A 97 2.14 7.72 -11.42
CA ASN A 97 2.78 7.28 -10.18
C ASN A 97 1.81 6.56 -9.24
N GLY A 98 2.31 5.51 -8.58
CA GLY A 98 1.58 4.80 -7.53
C GLY A 98 1.37 5.67 -6.30
N TRP A 99 0.28 5.43 -5.56
CA TRP A 99 -0.03 6.10 -4.30
C TRP A 99 0.05 5.15 -3.12
N ILE A 100 0.78 5.56 -2.09
CA ILE A 100 0.88 4.88 -0.80
C ILE A 100 0.08 5.67 0.22
N ASP A 101 -0.97 5.05 0.77
CA ASP A 101 -1.83 5.68 1.77
C ASP A 101 -1.43 5.26 3.19
N THR A 102 -0.75 6.16 3.90
CA THR A 102 -0.33 5.93 5.29
C THR A 102 -1.49 5.72 6.26
N TRP A 103 -2.68 6.25 5.95
CA TRP A 103 -3.89 5.99 6.75
C TRP A 103 -4.30 4.53 6.65
N ALA A 104 -4.30 3.98 5.43
CA ALA A 104 -4.67 2.59 5.19
C ALA A 104 -3.65 1.62 5.79
N LEU A 105 -2.36 1.94 5.68
CA LEU A 105 -1.28 1.17 6.33
C LEU A 105 -1.44 1.18 7.86
N ALA A 106 -1.55 2.37 8.46
CA ALA A 106 -1.67 2.50 9.91
C ALA A 106 -2.91 1.82 10.49
N LYS A 107 -4.02 1.78 9.74
CA LYS A 107 -5.26 1.14 10.19
C LYS A 107 -5.06 -0.34 10.51
N GLU A 108 -4.30 -1.04 9.69
CA GLU A 108 -4.05 -2.47 9.87
C GLU A 108 -2.83 -2.71 10.77
N LEU A 109 -1.76 -1.92 10.63
CA LEU A 109 -0.52 -2.11 11.40
C LEU A 109 -0.58 -1.58 12.85
N LEU A 110 -1.49 -0.65 13.14
CA LEU A 110 -1.67 -0.04 14.47
C LEU A 110 -3.12 -0.19 14.96
N PRO A 111 -3.66 -1.41 15.11
CA PRO A 111 -5.09 -1.63 15.37
C PRO A 111 -5.55 -1.10 16.74
N ASN A 112 -4.62 -0.91 17.67
CA ASN A 112 -4.90 -0.49 19.05
C ASN A 112 -4.98 1.04 19.22
N LEU A 113 -4.76 1.84 18.16
CA LEU A 113 -4.92 3.29 18.25
C LEU A 113 -6.40 3.67 18.35
N PRO A 114 -6.75 4.73 19.13
CA PRO A 114 -8.14 5.15 19.28
C PRO A 114 -8.75 5.65 17.96
N ASN A 115 -7.91 6.12 17.05
CA ASN A 115 -8.23 6.39 15.65
C ASN A 115 -6.91 6.58 14.87
N HIS A 116 -7.01 6.56 13.55
CA HIS A 116 -5.87 6.72 12.66
C HIS A 116 -5.82 8.10 12.01
N ARG A 117 -6.34 9.14 12.66
CA ARG A 117 -6.20 10.52 12.14
C ARG A 117 -4.72 10.91 12.16
N TYR A 118 -4.28 11.72 11.20
CA TYR A 118 -2.91 12.21 11.08
C TYR A 118 -2.28 12.63 12.43
N LYS A 119 -2.91 13.57 13.14
CA LYS A 119 -2.44 14.03 14.48
C LYS A 119 -2.26 12.91 15.50
N THR A 120 -3.13 11.90 15.48
CA THR A 120 -3.07 10.76 16.41
C THR A 120 -1.85 9.90 16.11
N ILE A 121 -1.58 9.65 14.82
CA ILE A 121 -0.43 8.85 14.39
C ILE A 121 0.87 9.63 14.62
N CYS A 122 0.94 10.92 14.28
CA CYS A 122 2.11 11.75 14.55
C CYS A 122 2.44 11.75 16.05
N LYS A 123 1.43 11.94 16.91
CA LYS A 123 1.60 11.86 18.37
C LYS A 123 2.08 10.48 18.83
N HIS A 124 1.57 9.40 18.24
CA HIS A 124 1.98 8.03 18.58
C HIS A 124 3.47 7.80 18.30
N PHE A 125 3.97 8.29 17.16
CA PHE A 125 5.37 8.12 16.76
C PHE A 125 6.31 9.25 17.24
N GLY A 126 5.78 10.29 17.89
CA GLY A 126 6.57 11.46 18.30
C GLY A 126 7.05 12.32 17.11
N ILE A 127 6.30 12.33 16.00
CA ILE A 127 6.59 13.12 14.81
C ILE A 127 6.15 14.57 15.06
N ASP A 128 7.06 15.52 14.83
CA ASP A 128 6.73 16.94 14.81
C ASP A 128 5.98 17.28 13.53
N MET A 129 4.82 17.94 13.68
CA MET A 129 3.97 18.34 12.56
C MET A 129 4.34 19.72 12.00
N GLY A 130 5.34 20.40 12.58
CA GLY A 130 5.75 21.73 12.14
C GLY A 130 4.58 22.71 12.12
N SER A 131 4.46 23.46 11.02
CA SER A 131 3.31 24.30 10.73
C SER A 131 2.18 23.46 10.15
N TYR A 132 1.43 22.77 11.01
CA TYR A 132 0.28 21.94 10.63
C TYR A 132 -0.64 22.66 9.62
N HIS A 133 -1.01 21.99 8.52
CA HIS A 133 -1.70 22.53 7.33
C HIS A 133 -0.86 23.32 6.32
N GLN A 134 0.44 23.43 6.54
CA GLN A 134 1.39 23.83 5.51
C GLN A 134 1.76 22.57 4.70
N ALA A 135 1.58 22.63 3.38
CA ALA A 135 1.60 21.41 2.55
C ALA A 135 2.94 20.65 2.56
N VAL A 136 4.06 21.34 2.77
CA VAL A 136 5.39 20.70 2.84
C VAL A 136 5.56 19.97 4.17
N ASP A 137 5.17 20.59 5.28
CA ASP A 137 5.21 19.97 6.61
C ASP A 137 4.29 18.74 6.71
N ASP A 138 3.09 18.83 6.13
CA ASP A 138 2.16 17.69 6.05
C ASP A 138 2.73 16.55 5.17
N ALA A 139 3.39 16.88 4.05
CA ALA A 139 4.07 15.89 3.20
C ALA A 139 5.27 15.23 3.90
N ASN A 140 6.08 16.03 4.61
CA ASN A 140 7.19 15.54 5.43
C ASN A 140 6.70 14.56 6.49
N GLY A 141 5.66 14.93 7.24
CA GLY A 141 5.09 14.06 8.27
C GLY A 141 4.46 12.79 7.70
N ALA A 142 3.83 12.84 6.51
CA ALA A 142 3.36 11.63 5.82
C ALA A 142 4.52 10.68 5.46
N GLY A 143 5.64 11.20 4.95
CA GLY A 143 6.85 10.42 4.70
C GLY A 143 7.43 9.80 5.98
N GLN A 144 7.52 10.58 7.06
CA GLN A 144 7.96 10.05 8.36
C GLN A 144 7.02 8.98 8.92
N ILE A 145 5.70 9.13 8.77
CA ILE A 145 4.73 8.10 9.17
C ILE A 145 5.01 6.80 8.41
N LEU A 146 5.23 6.86 7.09
CA LEU A 146 5.54 5.68 6.28
C LEU A 146 6.79 4.97 6.81
N LEU A 147 7.87 5.70 7.06
CA LEU A 147 9.12 5.15 7.60
C LEU A 147 8.90 4.50 8.97
N LYS A 148 8.11 5.13 9.85
CA LYS A 148 7.79 4.58 11.18
C LYS A 148 6.90 3.35 11.13
N LEU A 149 5.96 3.28 10.19
CA LEU A 149 5.15 2.09 9.93
C LEU A 149 6.02 0.94 9.40
N ALA A 150 6.91 1.22 8.44
CA ALA A 150 7.86 0.24 7.93
C ALA A 150 8.77 -0.30 9.04
N GLN A 151 9.34 0.60 9.85
CA GLN A 151 10.16 0.22 11.00
C GLN A 151 9.39 -0.66 12.00
N SER A 152 8.14 -0.30 12.32
CA SER A 152 7.30 -1.07 13.26
C SER A 152 6.91 -2.44 12.71
N ALA A 153 6.83 -2.55 11.38
CA ALA A 153 6.57 -3.79 10.66
C ALA A 153 7.84 -4.62 10.38
N HIS A 154 9.03 -4.13 10.75
CA HIS A 154 10.32 -4.72 10.38
C HIS A 154 10.47 -4.91 8.85
N ALA A 155 10.01 -3.93 8.08
CA ALA A 155 10.07 -3.93 6.63
C ALA A 155 11.21 -3.04 6.12
N ASP A 156 12.12 -3.65 5.35
CA ASP A 156 13.28 -2.97 4.75
C ASP A 156 13.01 -2.45 3.33
N ASP A 157 11.91 -2.89 2.70
CA ASP A 157 11.47 -2.48 1.37
C ASP A 157 9.93 -2.52 1.24
N PHE A 158 9.42 -2.02 0.10
CA PHE A 158 7.98 -1.92 -0.13
C PHE A 158 7.29 -3.29 -0.19
N GLU A 159 7.99 -4.33 -0.65
CA GLU A 159 7.46 -5.69 -0.70
C GLU A 159 7.25 -6.26 0.72
N ALA A 160 8.22 -6.07 1.60
CA ALA A 160 8.12 -6.46 3.01
C ALA A 160 7.02 -5.69 3.75
N LEU A 161 6.91 -4.37 3.52
CA LEU A 161 5.87 -3.54 4.13
C LEU A 161 4.48 -3.97 3.65
N GLU A 162 4.35 -4.22 2.35
CA GLU A 162 3.12 -4.70 1.77
C GLU A 162 2.73 -6.07 2.34
N TYR A 163 3.69 -6.97 2.50
CA TYR A 163 3.44 -8.25 3.16
C TYR A 163 2.94 -8.06 4.59
N ALA A 164 3.60 -7.24 5.40
CA ALA A 164 3.19 -6.98 6.77
C ALA A 164 1.79 -6.35 6.86
N TRP A 165 1.48 -5.41 5.97
CA TRP A 165 0.16 -4.79 5.90
C TRP A 165 -0.94 -5.80 5.58
N ASN A 166 -0.72 -6.64 4.58
CA ASN A 166 -1.67 -7.68 4.20
C ASN A 166 -1.77 -8.79 5.24
N ASP A 167 -0.65 -9.10 5.89
CA ASP A 167 -0.61 -10.03 7.00
C ASP A 167 -1.50 -9.54 8.15
N ALA A 168 -1.33 -8.29 8.58
CA ALA A 168 -2.18 -7.68 9.61
C ALA A 168 -3.66 -7.66 9.20
N LYS A 169 -3.95 -7.34 7.94
CA LYS A 169 -5.32 -7.20 7.41
C LYS A 169 -6.07 -8.53 7.29
N TYR A 170 -5.37 -9.61 6.93
CA TYR A 170 -6.00 -10.90 6.64
C TYR A 170 -5.57 -12.03 7.59
N ASN A 171 -4.69 -11.72 8.54
CA ASN A 171 -4.02 -12.61 9.48
C ASN A 171 -3.46 -13.83 8.75
N VAL A 172 -2.50 -13.61 7.84
CA VAL A 172 -1.98 -14.65 6.94
C VAL A 172 -1.01 -15.56 7.70
N SER A 173 -0.11 -14.96 8.47
CA SER A 173 0.89 -15.57 9.33
C SER A 173 0.20 -16.37 10.42
N GLY A 174 0.65 -17.61 10.60
CA GLY A 174 0.03 -18.57 11.52
C GLY A 174 -1.34 -19.11 11.08
N ARG A 175 -2.03 -18.51 10.11
CA ARG A 175 -3.29 -19.05 9.55
C ARG A 175 -3.05 -20.10 8.47
N PHE A 176 -2.00 -19.94 7.67
CA PHE A 176 -1.62 -20.85 6.61
C PHE A 176 -0.19 -21.36 6.82
N PRO A 177 0.14 -22.59 6.36
CA PRO A 177 1.52 -23.07 6.35
C PRO A 177 2.46 -22.14 5.56
N ASP A 178 3.65 -21.86 6.10
CA ASP A 178 4.62 -20.91 5.52
C ASP A 178 5.10 -21.33 4.12
N ASP A 179 5.24 -22.63 3.89
CA ASP A 179 5.61 -23.21 2.60
C ASP A 179 4.52 -22.98 1.54
N LEU A 180 3.24 -23.11 1.94
CA LEU A 180 2.09 -22.82 1.08
C LEU A 180 2.02 -21.34 0.71
N VAL A 181 2.25 -20.44 1.68
CA VAL A 181 2.30 -18.99 1.43
C VAL A 181 3.43 -18.65 0.46
N SER A 182 4.63 -19.18 0.71
CA SER A 182 5.82 -18.92 -0.12
C SER A 182 5.67 -19.44 -1.55
N TYR A 183 5.11 -20.64 -1.71
CA TYR A 183 4.87 -21.22 -3.05
C TYR A 183 3.81 -20.44 -3.83
N ALA A 184 2.71 -20.06 -3.17
CA ALA A 184 1.63 -19.32 -3.82
C ALA A 184 2.10 -17.97 -4.38
N LYS A 185 2.94 -17.23 -3.64
CA LYS A 185 3.54 -15.95 -4.09
C LYS A 185 4.42 -16.10 -5.33
N SER A 186 5.18 -17.18 -5.44
CA SER A 186 6.03 -17.43 -6.62
C SER A 186 5.24 -17.99 -7.82
N HIS A 187 3.98 -18.38 -7.63
CA HIS A 187 3.14 -19.06 -8.61
C HIS A 187 1.71 -18.49 -8.66
N GLU A 188 1.55 -17.17 -8.58
CA GLU A 188 0.24 -16.52 -8.48
C GLU A 188 -0.71 -16.81 -9.64
N ARG A 189 -0.16 -17.14 -10.82
CA ARG A 189 -0.93 -17.50 -12.02
C ARG A 189 -1.47 -18.93 -11.98
N ASP A 190 -0.99 -19.76 -11.07
CA ASP A 190 -1.42 -21.14 -10.94
C ASP A 190 -2.63 -21.28 -10.02
N THR A 191 -3.38 -22.38 -10.21
CA THR A 191 -4.54 -22.69 -9.37
C THR A 191 -4.09 -23.34 -8.05
N PRO A 192 -4.91 -23.28 -6.99
CA PRO A 192 -4.63 -23.98 -5.72
C PRO A 192 -4.30 -25.48 -5.86
N ASN A 193 -4.89 -26.18 -6.84
CA ASN A 193 -4.52 -27.58 -7.11
C ASN A 193 -3.10 -27.71 -7.65
N LYS A 194 -2.70 -26.81 -8.56
CA LYS A 194 -1.34 -26.81 -9.12
C LYS A 194 -0.31 -26.45 -8.07
N TRP A 195 -0.63 -25.56 -7.12
CA TRP A 195 0.24 -25.30 -5.98
C TRP A 195 0.54 -26.58 -5.20
N LEU A 196 -0.49 -27.33 -4.79
CA LEU A 196 -0.30 -28.57 -4.04
C LEU A 196 0.45 -29.66 -4.84
N GLU A 197 0.27 -29.74 -6.15
CA GLU A 197 0.99 -30.68 -7.02
C GLU A 197 2.44 -30.27 -7.29
N GLY A 198 2.75 -28.97 -7.24
CA GLY A 198 4.10 -28.46 -7.44
C GLY A 198 4.92 -28.38 -6.15
N MET A 199 4.26 -28.16 -5.01
CA MET A 199 4.89 -28.11 -3.69
C MET A 199 5.35 -29.48 -3.17
N HIS A 200 4.64 -30.53 -3.55
CA HIS A 200 4.82 -31.85 -2.96
C HIS A 200 5.22 -32.88 -4.02
N PRO A 201 6.17 -33.78 -3.71
CA PRO A 201 6.50 -34.86 -4.63
C PRO A 201 5.30 -35.80 -4.80
N THR A 202 5.23 -36.46 -5.96
CA THR A 202 4.28 -37.56 -6.14
C THR A 202 4.68 -38.72 -5.24
N VAL A 203 3.78 -39.12 -4.33
CA VAL A 203 4.02 -40.21 -3.38
C VAL A 203 3.49 -41.56 -3.89
N LYS A 204 4.15 -42.64 -3.45
CA LYS A 204 3.84 -44.03 -3.76
C LYS A 204 3.40 -44.77 -2.49
N LYS A 205 2.99 -46.03 -2.67
CA LYS A 205 2.65 -46.91 -1.54
C LYS A 205 3.89 -47.05 -0.64
N GLY A 206 3.70 -46.92 0.67
CA GLY A 206 4.79 -47.00 1.65
C GLY A 206 5.48 -45.68 1.97
N ASP A 207 5.23 -44.61 1.18
CA ASP A 207 5.72 -43.26 1.53
C ASP A 207 4.87 -42.67 2.67
N ALA A 208 5.34 -41.57 3.28
CA ALA A 208 4.57 -40.82 4.27
C ALA A 208 3.74 -39.71 3.63
N CYS A 209 2.51 -39.53 4.10
CA CYS A 209 1.64 -38.41 3.70
C CYS A 209 2.23 -37.08 4.20
N VAL A 210 2.44 -36.13 3.29
CA VAL A 210 2.99 -34.79 3.61
C VAL A 210 2.11 -33.99 4.56
N ARG A 211 0.81 -34.31 4.64
CA ARG A 211 -0.15 -33.62 5.51
C ARG A 211 -0.29 -34.25 6.90
N CYS A 212 -0.42 -35.57 6.98
CA CYS A 212 -0.78 -36.26 8.23
C CYS A 212 0.26 -37.26 8.73
N GLY A 213 1.36 -37.46 8.01
CA GLY A 213 2.44 -38.37 8.36
C GLY A 213 2.13 -39.86 8.22
N LYS A 214 0.88 -40.25 7.94
CA LYS A 214 0.49 -41.66 7.78
C LYS A 214 1.08 -42.26 6.51
N GLU A 215 1.38 -43.56 6.56
CA GLU A 215 1.80 -44.33 5.40
C GLU A 215 0.72 -44.34 4.31
N ILE A 216 1.13 -44.18 3.05
CA ILE A 216 0.24 -44.20 1.89
C ILE A 216 -0.17 -45.66 1.58
N GLY A 217 -1.46 -45.95 1.67
CA GLY A 217 -2.07 -47.23 1.30
C GLY A 217 -2.33 -47.41 -0.20
N ASP A 218 -2.77 -48.62 -0.60
CA ASP A 218 -3.10 -48.96 -1.99
C ASP A 218 -4.33 -48.20 -2.53
N ASP A 219 -5.22 -47.79 -1.65
CA ASP A 219 -6.48 -47.09 -1.92
C ASP A 219 -6.33 -45.58 -2.17
N ALA A 220 -5.13 -45.03 -1.94
CA ALA A 220 -4.86 -43.62 -2.20
C ALA A 220 -5.04 -43.28 -3.68
N SER A 221 -6.03 -42.42 -3.99
CA SER A 221 -6.33 -41.99 -5.36
C SER A 221 -5.12 -41.35 -6.06
N TYR A 222 -5.03 -41.50 -7.39
CA TYR A 222 -3.98 -40.88 -8.21
C TYR A 222 -3.81 -39.38 -7.91
N THR A 223 -4.93 -38.65 -7.79
CA THR A 223 -4.89 -37.20 -7.55
C THR A 223 -4.39 -36.84 -6.15
N ALA A 224 -4.62 -37.70 -5.14
CA ALA A 224 -4.07 -37.52 -3.80
C ALA A 224 -2.56 -37.80 -3.78
N ARG A 225 -2.14 -38.89 -4.46
CA ARG A 225 -0.72 -39.23 -4.63
C ARG A 225 0.07 -38.14 -5.33
N LYS A 226 -0.48 -37.53 -6.38
CA LYS A 226 0.14 -36.42 -7.12
C LYS A 226 0.35 -35.16 -6.26
N SER A 227 -0.38 -35.03 -5.15
CA SER A 227 -0.25 -33.93 -4.19
C SER A 227 0.39 -34.36 -2.86
N GLY A 228 1.08 -35.51 -2.82
CA GLY A 228 1.78 -35.98 -1.62
C GLY A 228 0.90 -36.59 -0.52
N MET A 229 -0.36 -36.93 -0.79
CA MET A 229 -1.37 -37.22 0.25
C MET A 229 -1.92 -38.64 0.22
N CYS A 230 -2.28 -39.16 1.40
CA CYS A 230 -2.77 -40.53 1.60
C CYS A 230 -4.19 -40.78 1.07
N GLY A 231 -4.95 -39.75 0.73
CA GLY A 231 -6.33 -39.93 0.30
C GLY A 231 -7.07 -38.65 0.01
N THR A 232 -8.32 -38.80 -0.40
CA THR A 232 -9.22 -37.70 -0.80
C THR A 232 -9.47 -36.71 0.32
N GLN A 233 -9.58 -37.17 1.58
CA GLN A 233 -9.79 -36.28 2.72
C GLN A 233 -8.59 -35.34 2.96
N CYS A 234 -7.38 -35.89 3.08
CA CYS A 234 -6.18 -35.08 3.25
C CYS A 234 -6.02 -34.06 2.10
N LYS A 235 -6.32 -34.48 0.86
CA LYS A 235 -6.35 -33.58 -0.28
C LYS A 235 -7.41 -32.50 -0.20
N ALA A 236 -8.64 -32.85 0.18
CA ALA A 236 -9.73 -31.89 0.28
C ALA A 236 -9.43 -30.80 1.32
N GLU A 237 -8.87 -31.18 2.47
CA GLU A 237 -8.52 -30.23 3.52
C GLU A 237 -7.35 -29.31 3.13
N ALA A 238 -6.29 -29.85 2.50
CA ALA A 238 -5.19 -29.04 1.99
C ALA A 238 -5.65 -28.10 0.87
N LEU A 239 -6.50 -28.59 -0.02
CA LEU A 239 -7.07 -27.79 -1.10
C LEU A 239 -7.98 -26.68 -0.55
N LYS A 240 -8.68 -26.93 0.57
CA LYS A 240 -9.46 -25.90 1.26
C LYS A 240 -8.53 -24.78 1.76
N GLN A 241 -7.44 -25.10 2.45
CA GLN A 241 -6.45 -24.11 2.90
C GLN A 241 -5.85 -23.31 1.73
N ALA A 242 -5.49 -23.98 0.63
CA ALA A 242 -4.96 -23.32 -0.55
C ALA A 242 -5.99 -22.40 -1.24
N LYS A 243 -7.27 -22.78 -1.27
CA LYS A 243 -8.36 -21.92 -1.79
C LYS A 243 -8.61 -20.71 -0.90
N ASP A 244 -8.60 -20.91 0.42
CA ASP A 244 -8.77 -19.82 1.39
C ASP A 244 -7.62 -18.82 1.26
N LEU A 245 -6.37 -19.29 1.12
CA LEU A 245 -5.21 -18.44 0.82
C LEU A 245 -5.35 -17.73 -0.53
N ALA A 246 -5.77 -18.43 -1.59
CA ALA A 246 -5.98 -17.80 -2.90
C ALA A 246 -7.06 -16.71 -2.86
N SER A 247 -8.09 -16.86 -2.03
CA SER A 247 -9.08 -15.80 -1.80
C SER A 247 -8.47 -14.59 -1.08
N VAL A 248 -7.53 -14.81 -0.15
CA VAL A 248 -6.79 -13.72 0.49
C VAL A 248 -5.88 -13.02 -0.52
N ILE A 249 -5.10 -13.78 -1.29
CA ILE A 249 -4.21 -13.26 -2.36
C ILE A 249 -5.01 -12.52 -3.44
N LYS A 250 -6.18 -13.00 -3.85
CA LYS A 250 -7.00 -12.27 -4.83
C LYS A 250 -7.49 -10.90 -4.32
N ASN A 251 -7.64 -10.76 -3.00
CA ASN A 251 -8.00 -9.50 -2.36
C ASN A 251 -6.77 -8.61 -2.06
N PHE A 252 -5.57 -9.13 -2.30
CA PHE A 252 -4.30 -8.42 -2.27
C PHE A 252 -4.29 -7.44 -3.47
N ARG A 253 -4.14 -6.15 -3.18
CA ARG A 253 -3.76 -5.17 -4.21
C ARG A 253 -2.32 -4.79 -3.90
N PRO A 254 -1.37 -5.18 -4.74
CA PRO A 254 -0.01 -4.82 -4.46
C PRO A 254 0.20 -3.31 -4.52
N ILE A 255 1.05 -2.82 -3.62
CA ILE A 255 1.70 -1.52 -3.72
C ILE A 255 2.79 -1.74 -4.77
N SER A 256 2.38 -1.80 -6.04
CA SER A 256 3.29 -2.14 -7.14
C SER A 256 4.33 -1.04 -7.33
N THR A 257 5.46 -1.15 -6.64
CA THR A 257 6.58 -0.22 -6.78
C THR A 257 7.89 -0.98 -6.58
N HIS A 258 8.83 -0.89 -7.53
CA HIS A 258 10.13 -1.57 -7.49
C HIS A 258 11.19 -0.84 -6.64
N TYR A 259 10.77 0.09 -5.77
CA TYR A 259 11.68 0.92 -4.97
C TYR A 259 11.96 0.27 -3.60
N SER A 260 13.10 0.55 -2.98
CA SER A 260 13.26 0.30 -1.54
C SER A 260 12.64 1.47 -0.76
N ILE A 261 12.11 1.20 0.43
CA ILE A 261 11.54 2.23 1.33
C ILE A 261 12.60 3.24 1.74
N TYR A 262 13.86 2.81 1.78
CA TYR A 262 14.99 3.62 2.20
C TYR A 262 15.89 4.04 1.02
N SER A 263 15.61 3.71 -0.24
CA SER A 263 16.43 4.17 -1.39
C SER A 263 15.77 5.31 -2.16
#